data_AF-A0A524LPU7-F1
#
_entry.id   AF-A0A524LPU7-F1
#
_cell.length_a   1.000
_cell.length_b   1.000
_cell.length_c   1.000
_cell.angle_alpha   90.00
_cell.angle_beta   90.00
_cell.angle_gamma   90.00
#
_symmetry.space_group_name_H-M   'P 1'
#
loop_
_entity.id
_entity.type
_entity.pdbx_description
1 polymer ?
#
loop_
_entity_poly.entity_id
_entity_poly.type
_entity_poly.pdbx_seq_one_letter_code
_entity_poly.pdbx_strand_id
1 'polypeptide(L)'
;MGTLRHYLRLYFLIEAQYIKSKMQYRDDFLISSIGMVFSSLTTIAVFWVLFDTIPQLAGWSFDQLIFIYAFYLLAISPMQVLFDHFWQLRFHVIQGTFIKYYFRPLNMMFYYSSEMFDIKGIMQILL
;
A
#
# COMPACT_ATOMS: atom_id res chain seq x y z
N MET A 1 12.93 21.74 18.43
CA MET A 1 11.80 20.79 18.49
C MET A 1 10.62 21.12 17.56
N GLY A 2 10.63 22.22 16.78
CA GLY A 2 9.50 22.60 15.91
C GLY A 2 9.46 22.00 14.50
N THR A 3 10.58 21.48 14.00
CA THR A 3 10.71 20.99 12.62
C THR A 3 9.99 19.66 12.39
N LEU A 4 10.17 18.65 13.26
CA LEU A 4 9.53 17.35 13.10
C LEU A 4 8.00 17.43 13.13
N ARG A 5 7.46 18.21 14.08
CA ARG A 5 6.01 18.46 14.18
C ARG A 5 5.47 19.20 12.95
N HIS A 6 6.25 20.10 12.37
CA HIS A 6 5.90 20.79 11.15
C HIS A 6 5.82 19.82 9.97
N TYR A 7 6.84 18.98 9.75
CA TYR A 7 6.83 17.98 8.68
C TYR A 7 5.71 16.94 8.85
N LEU A 8 5.47 16.44 10.06
CA LEU A 8 4.34 15.54 10.33
C LEU A 8 2.99 16.18 10.03
N ARG A 9 2.79 17.44 10.43
CA ARG A 9 1.56 18.18 10.08
C ARG A 9 1.43 18.35 8.57
N LEU A 10 2.53 18.64 7.88
CA LEU A 10 2.56 18.82 6.44
C LEU A 10 2.21 17.50 5.72
N TYR A 11 2.75 16.38 6.20
CA TYR A 11 2.45 15.03 5.72
C TYR A 11 0.93 14.80 5.72
N PHE A 12 0.29 14.86 6.89
CA PHE A 12 -1.15 14.63 7.00
C PHE A 12 -2.00 15.63 6.18
N LEU A 13 -1.50 16.84 5.98
CA LEU A 13 -2.22 17.85 5.20
C LEU A 13 -2.16 17.55 3.70
N ILE A 14 -1.01 17.11 3.18
CA ILE A 14 -0.87 16.65 1.79
C ILE A 14 -1.71 15.39 1.58
N GLU A 15 -1.63 14.44 2.50
CA GLU A 15 -2.39 13.19 2.42
C GLU A 15 -3.91 13.43 2.44
N ALA A 16 -4.40 14.30 3.32
CA ALA A 16 -5.83 14.64 3.33
C ALA A 16 -6.32 15.23 2.01
N GLN A 17 -5.47 15.96 1.28
CA GLN A 17 -5.82 16.47 -0.06
C GLN A 17 -5.78 15.37 -1.12
N TYR A 18 -4.81 14.46 -1.04
CA TYR A 18 -4.74 13.29 -1.92
C TYR A 18 -5.98 12.42 -1.79
N ILE A 19 -6.37 12.09 -0.57
CA ILE A 19 -7.57 11.29 -0.28
C ILE A 19 -8.82 12.00 -0.81
N LYS A 20 -8.96 13.31 -0.62
CA LYS A 20 -10.09 14.08 -1.18
C LYS A 20 -10.14 14.01 -2.70
N SER A 21 -9.00 14.08 -3.38
CA SER A 21 -8.93 13.96 -4.84
C SER A 21 -9.35 12.56 -5.31
N LYS A 22 -8.92 11.50 -4.61
CA LYS A 22 -9.35 10.12 -4.89
C LYS A 22 -10.84 9.90 -4.62
N MET A 23 -11.38 10.47 -3.56
CA MET A 23 -12.81 10.40 -3.22
C MET A 23 -13.73 11.10 -4.23
N GLN A 24 -13.19 11.88 -5.17
CA GLN A 24 -13.96 12.41 -6.29
C GLN A 24 -14.41 11.30 -7.24
N TYR A 25 -13.63 10.22 -7.37
CA TYR A 25 -13.96 9.01 -8.12
C TYR A 25 -14.29 7.87 -7.15
N ARG A 26 -15.44 8.01 -6.47
CA ARG A 26 -15.89 7.05 -5.43
C ARG A 26 -15.96 5.61 -5.93
N ASP A 27 -16.36 5.42 -7.18
CA ASP A 27 -16.53 4.10 -7.78
C ASP A 27 -15.18 3.40 -8.00
N ASP A 28 -14.19 4.11 -8.54
CA ASP A 28 -12.82 3.60 -8.72
C ASP A 28 -12.20 3.18 -7.38
N PHE A 29 -12.41 4.01 -6.35
CA PHE A 29 -11.94 3.73 -4.99
C PHE A 29 -12.58 2.47 -4.40
N LEU A 30 -13.91 2.33 -4.51
CA LEU A 30 -14.65 1.19 -3.97
C LEU A 30 -14.28 -0.11 -4.71
N ILE A 31 -14.27 -0.08 -6.05
CA ILE A 31 -13.93 -1.23 -6.88
C ILE A 31 -12.50 -1.70 -6.59
N SER A 32 -11.54 -0.76 -6.53
CA SER A 32 -10.16 -1.09 -6.21
C SER A 32 -9.99 -1.70 -4.81
N SER A 33 -10.71 -1.16 -3.82
CA SER A 33 -10.63 -1.65 -2.44
C SER A 33 -11.22 -3.04 -2.28
N ILE A 34 -12.38 -3.29 -2.91
CA ILE A 34 -13.03 -4.60 -2.94
C ILE A 34 -12.15 -5.60 -3.70
N GLY A 35 -11.60 -5.21 -4.85
CA GLY A 35 -10.71 -6.06 -5.64
C GLY A 35 -9.48 -6.54 -4.85
N MET A 36 -8.92 -5.67 -4.00
CA MET A 36 -7.79 -6.02 -3.12
C MET A 36 -8.18 -7.10 -2.10
N VAL A 37 -9.33 -6.94 -1.44
CA VAL A 37 -9.88 -7.92 -0.47
C VAL A 37 -10.15 -9.25 -1.17
N PHE A 38 -10.78 -9.23 -2.34
CA PHE A 38 -11.04 -10.44 -3.12
C PHE A 38 -9.75 -11.14 -3.55
N SER A 39 -8.70 -10.40 -3.92
CA SER A 39 -7.40 -10.97 -4.28
C SER A 39 -6.76 -11.70 -3.10
N SER A 40 -6.79 -11.11 -1.90
CA SER A 40 -6.30 -11.75 -0.68
C SER A 40 -7.12 -12.99 -0.32
N LEU A 41 -8.46 -12.91 -0.37
CA LEU A 41 -9.34 -14.05 -0.13
C LEU A 41 -9.14 -15.18 -1.15
N THR A 42 -8.92 -14.83 -2.42
CA THR A 42 -8.61 -15.82 -3.47
C THR A 42 -7.32 -16.55 -3.16
N THR A 43 -6.30 -15.86 -2.62
CA THR A 43 -5.05 -16.50 -2.19
C THR A 43 -5.29 -17.52 -1.08
N ILE A 44 -6.12 -17.19 -0.10
CA ILE A 44 -6.52 -18.13 0.97
C ILE A 44 -7.31 -19.32 0.40
N ALA A 45 -8.23 -19.07 -0.53
CA ALA A 45 -9.00 -20.13 -1.19
C ALA A 45 -8.09 -21.09 -1.98
N VAL A 46 -7.05 -20.57 -2.64
CA VAL A 46 -6.04 -21.39 -3.31
C VAL A 46 -5.30 -22.29 -2.31
N PHE A 47 -4.88 -21.75 -1.14
CA PHE A 47 -4.28 -22.59 -0.11
C PHE A 47 -5.25 -23.67 0.38
N TRP A 48 -6.53 -23.36 0.55
CA TRP A 48 -7.51 -24.33 0.98
C TRP A 48 -7.66 -25.50 -0.02
N VAL A 49 -7.76 -25.20 -1.31
CA VAL A 49 -7.81 -26.23 -2.37
C VAL A 49 -6.53 -27.05 -2.43
N LEU A 50 -5.36 -26.44 -2.21
CA LEU A 50 -4.09 -27.16 -2.20
C LEU A 50 -3.99 -28.15 -1.02
N PHE A 51 -4.44 -27.76 0.16
CA PHE A 51 -4.40 -28.61 1.36
C PHE A 51 -5.45 -29.72 1.38
N ASP A 52 -6.49 -29.63 0.54
CA ASP A 52 -7.41 -30.75 0.31
C ASP A 52 -6.70 -31.94 -0.37
N THR A 53 -5.72 -31.66 -1.24
CA THR A 53 -4.95 -32.70 -1.95
C THR A 53 -3.66 -33.09 -1.22
N ILE A 54 -3.03 -32.14 -0.53
CA ILE A 54 -1.73 -32.31 0.15
C ILE A 54 -1.93 -32.10 1.66
N PRO A 55 -1.89 -33.15 2.49
CA PRO A 55 -2.17 -33.03 3.93
C PRO A 55 -1.16 -32.14 4.67
N GLN A 56 0.09 -32.12 4.20
CA GLN A 56 1.17 -31.34 4.80
C GLN A 56 2.09 -30.82 3.70
N LEU A 57 2.31 -29.50 3.68
CA LEU A 57 3.27 -28.87 2.79
C LEU A 57 4.58 -28.68 3.57
N ALA A 58 5.61 -29.48 3.26
CA ALA A 58 6.91 -29.42 3.96
C ALA A 58 6.79 -29.53 5.51
N GLY A 59 5.82 -30.28 6.00
CA GLY A 59 5.54 -30.46 7.44
C GLY A 59 4.68 -29.37 8.08
N TRP A 60 4.27 -28.34 7.33
CA TRP A 60 3.36 -27.30 7.81
C TRP A 60 1.90 -27.69 7.60
N SER A 61 1.07 -27.41 8.60
CA SER A 61 -0.40 -27.53 8.49
C SER A 61 -1.01 -26.29 7.85
N PHE A 62 -2.26 -26.42 7.39
CA PHE A 62 -3.03 -25.33 6.79
C PHE A 62 -3.06 -24.06 7.68
N ASP A 63 -3.36 -24.24 8.97
CA ASP A 63 -3.45 -23.12 9.93
C ASP A 63 -2.13 -22.37 10.09
N GLN A 64 -1.01 -23.09 10.09
CA GLN A 64 0.31 -22.48 10.18
C GLN A 64 0.65 -21.69 8.92
N LEU A 65 0.24 -22.17 7.75
CA LEU A 65 0.50 -21.49 6.49
C LEU A 65 -0.36 -20.22 6.34
N ILE A 66 -1.62 -20.27 6.79
CA ILE A 66 -2.47 -19.06 6.91
C ILE A 66 -1.85 -18.06 7.87
N PHE A 67 -1.35 -18.51 9.02
CA PHE A 67 -0.70 -17.61 9.98
C PHE A 67 0.52 -16.90 9.37
N ILE A 68 1.37 -17.64 8.65
CA ILE A 68 2.53 -17.06 7.95
C ILE A 68 2.06 -16.05 6.89
N TYR A 69 1.01 -16.37 6.14
CA TYR A 69 0.45 -15.48 5.13
C TYR A 69 -0.12 -14.18 5.74
N ALA A 70 -0.90 -14.28 6.81
CA ALA A 70 -1.42 -13.12 7.53
C ALA A 70 -0.29 -12.25 8.10
N PHE A 71 0.76 -12.88 8.67
CA PHE A 71 1.94 -12.18 9.14
C PHE A 71 2.69 -11.47 8.00
N TYR A 72 2.80 -12.11 6.84
CA TYR A 72 3.35 -11.49 5.64
C TYR A 72 2.54 -10.26 5.20
N LEU A 73 1.21 -10.34 5.18
CA LEU A 73 0.34 -9.21 4.86
C LEU A 73 0.53 -8.04 5.84
N LEU A 74 0.65 -8.33 7.14
CA LEU A 74 0.95 -7.31 8.16
C LEU A 74 2.33 -6.67 7.97
N ALA A 75 3.33 -7.44 7.52
CA ALA A 75 4.68 -6.91 7.30
C ALA A 75 4.78 -6.07 6.02
N ILE A 76 4.11 -6.48 4.95
CA ILE A 76 4.21 -5.81 3.63
C ILE A 76 3.31 -4.57 3.53
N SER A 77 2.20 -4.54 4.26
CA SER A 77 1.21 -3.47 4.13
C SER A 77 1.71 -2.07 4.51
N PRO A 78 2.52 -1.83 5.57
CA PRO A 78 3.06 -0.49 5.83
C PRO A 78 4.01 -0.03 4.71
N MET A 79 4.76 -0.97 4.12
CA MET A 79 5.63 -0.68 2.98
C MET A 79 4.79 -0.25 1.78
N GLN A 80 3.70 -0.94 1.47
CA GLN A 80 2.80 -0.56 0.36
C GLN A 80 2.12 0.78 0.63
N VAL A 81 1.56 0.98 1.82
CA VAL A 81 0.85 2.21 2.17
C VAL A 81 1.75 3.46 2.03
N LEU A 82 3.01 3.37 2.47
CA LEU A 82 3.92 4.51 2.56
C LEU A 82 4.88 4.66 1.36
N PHE A 83 5.27 3.54 0.73
CA PHE A 83 6.37 3.52 -0.23
C PHE A 83 5.99 2.96 -1.60
N ASP A 84 4.73 2.58 -1.86
CA ASP A 84 4.35 2.02 -3.16
C ASP A 84 4.61 3.00 -4.31
N HIS A 85 4.51 4.30 -4.04
CA HIS A 85 4.80 5.34 -5.00
C HIS A 85 6.23 5.29 -5.57
N PHE A 86 7.20 4.73 -4.84
CA PHE A 86 8.59 4.61 -5.31
C PHE A 86 8.73 3.76 -6.57
N TRP A 87 7.82 2.82 -6.82
CA TRP A 87 7.81 2.05 -8.06
C TRP A 87 7.64 2.93 -9.31
N GLN A 88 7.01 4.10 -9.16
CA GLN A 88 6.77 5.03 -10.27
C GLN A 88 7.95 5.99 -10.51
N LEU A 89 8.93 6.05 -9.61
CA LEU A 89 10.06 6.96 -9.69
C LEU A 89 10.81 6.81 -11.01
N ARG A 90 11.00 5.57 -11.46
CA ARG A 90 11.64 5.26 -12.75
C ARG A 90 10.93 5.94 -13.92
N PHE A 91 9.61 5.96 -13.94
CA PHE A 91 8.83 6.58 -15.01
C PHE A 91 8.94 8.10 -14.96
N HIS A 92 8.91 8.69 -13.76
CA HIS A 92 9.11 10.13 -13.58
C HIS A 92 10.48 10.62 -14.02
N VAL A 93 11.52 9.82 -13.81
CA VAL A 93 12.89 10.12 -14.25
C VAL A 93 12.98 10.03 -15.77
N ILE A 94 12.47 8.96 -16.37
CA ILE A 94 12.51 8.76 -17.83
C ILE A 94 11.71 9.84 -18.58
N GLN A 95 10.54 10.22 -18.06
CA GLN A 95 9.66 11.21 -18.70
C GLN A 95 10.04 12.67 -18.39
N GLY A 96 11.03 12.91 -17.52
CA GLY A 96 11.41 14.25 -17.09
C GLY A 96 10.38 14.97 -16.20
N THR A 97 9.31 14.29 -15.79
CA THR A 97 8.25 14.89 -14.95
C THR A 97 8.67 15.06 -13.49
N PHE A 98 9.76 14.40 -13.07
CA PHE A 98 10.33 14.54 -11.72
C PHE A 98 10.77 15.99 -11.42
N ILE A 99 10.99 16.83 -12.44
CA ILE A 99 11.38 18.24 -12.23
C ILE A 99 10.32 19.03 -11.45
N LYS A 100 9.04 18.62 -11.49
CA LYS A 100 7.95 19.27 -10.75
C LYS A 100 8.22 19.38 -9.24
N TYR A 101 8.98 18.43 -8.70
CA TYR A 101 9.30 18.36 -7.27
C TYR A 101 10.36 19.38 -6.84
N TYR A 102 11.19 19.87 -7.75
CA TYR A 102 12.23 20.87 -7.46
C TYR A 102 11.67 22.28 -7.27
N PHE A 103 10.49 22.57 -7.80
CA PHE A 103 9.87 23.90 -7.70
C PHE A 103 9.21 24.17 -6.34
N ARG A 104 9.05 23.14 -5.48
CA ARG A 104 8.44 23.31 -4.17
C ARG A 104 9.52 23.53 -3.10
N PRO A 105 9.34 24.48 -2.15
CA PRO A 105 10.30 24.76 -1.10
C PRO A 105 10.24 23.71 0.03
N LEU A 106 10.35 22.44 -0.33
CA LEU A 106 10.30 21.28 0.57
C LEU A 106 11.38 20.29 0.16
N ASN A 107 11.78 19.40 1.07
CA ASN A 107 12.67 18.31 0.69
C ASN A 107 11.98 17.45 -0.39
N MET A 108 12.65 17.30 -1.55
CA MET A 108 12.08 16.63 -2.72
C MET A 108 11.65 15.19 -2.43
N MET A 109 12.45 14.45 -1.66
CA MET A 109 12.19 13.04 -1.35
C MET A 109 11.05 12.91 -0.35
N PHE A 110 11.00 13.79 0.64
CA PHE A 110 9.89 13.86 1.58
C PHE A 110 8.58 14.17 0.85
N TYR A 111 8.58 15.16 -0.04
CA TYR A 111 7.38 15.52 -0.78
C TYR A 111 6.96 14.39 -1.73
N TYR A 112 7.90 13.73 -2.40
CA TYR A 112 7.64 12.58 -3.27
C TYR A 112 6.99 11.41 -2.52
N SER A 113 7.57 11.02 -1.38
CA SER A 113 7.05 9.92 -0.56
C SER A 113 5.69 10.23 0.08
N SER A 114 5.34 11.52 0.24
CA SER A 114 4.10 11.96 0.89
C SER A 114 3.00 12.35 -0.10
N GLU A 115 3.22 12.20 -1.41
CA GLU A 115 2.26 12.65 -2.43
C GLU A 115 1.16 11.62 -2.70
N MET A 116 1.41 10.33 -2.45
CA MET A 116 0.36 9.32 -2.45
C MET A 116 0.48 8.42 -1.24
N PHE A 117 -0.68 8.13 -0.71
CA PHE A 117 -0.90 7.11 0.28
C PHE A 117 -1.88 6.09 -0.28
N ASP A 118 -1.38 4.87 -0.48
CA ASP A 118 -2.24 3.83 -1.02
C ASP A 118 -3.14 3.28 0.09
N ILE A 119 -4.38 3.77 0.12
CA ILE A 119 -5.41 3.31 1.06
C ILE A 119 -5.67 1.81 0.88
N LYS A 120 -5.37 1.22 -0.28
CA LYS A 120 -5.57 -0.22 -0.52
C LYS A 120 -4.76 -1.08 0.44
N GLY A 121 -3.56 -0.65 0.85
CA GLY A 121 -2.73 -1.39 1.80
C GLY A 121 -3.37 -1.47 3.20
N ILE A 122 -4.23 -0.51 3.59
CA ILE A 122 -5.00 -0.60 4.83
C ILE A 122 -6.02 -1.74 4.78
N MET A 123 -6.63 -1.97 3.62
CA MET A 123 -7.60 -3.05 3.46
C MET A 123 -6.96 -4.43 3.62
N GLN A 124 -5.67 -4.56 3.28
CA GLN A 124 -4.90 -5.79 3.52
C GLN A 124 -4.55 -6.00 5.00
N ILE A 125 -4.43 -4.94 5.81
CA ILE A 125 -4.17 -5.05 7.26
C ILE A 125 -5.40 -5.58 8.00
N LEU A 126 -6.60 -5.26 7.49
CA LEU A 126 -7.87 -5.65 8.12
C LEU A 126 -8.25 -7.12 7.89
N LEU A 127 -7.57 -7.81 6.96
CA LEU A 127 -7.77 -9.23 6.61
C LEU A 127 -6.79 -10.12 7.35
#